data_AF-A0A349JQ37-F1
#
_entry.id   AF-A0A349JQ37-F1
#
_cell.length_a   1.000
_cell.length_b   1.000
_cell.length_c   1.000
_cell.angle_alpha   90.00
_cell.angle_beta   90.00
_cell.angle_gamma   90.00
#
_symmetry.space_group_name_H-M   'P 1'
#
loop_
_entity.id
_entity.type
_entity.pdbx_description
1 polymer ?
#
loop_
_entity_poly.entity_id
_entity_poly.type
_entity_poly.pdbx_seq_one_letter_code
_entity_poly.pdbx_strand_id
1 'polypeptide(L)'
;MEDLINSLFLDLEAKDLENRSANWKKLFNSLKNQREALLEIVKSRTACTKGSSKQFQIIDVVQILDPLKQVSKSWQPQCEIPADVREKFPEIDKARQAADELLERAIQEECDRQLAVYNYLVAELGEDIKKKDVTDLVKRAIDSSQEAGVFRGRKSVDELKSVLEQFKRVEISSYLETMKRVQTEKDNSDSKPGKLLKYLSENHQKAMTEASEFISTTNNFLDASIAEVNNRIEDLEVSGGATVESCHRAIQDGLAQLRNLITEIKG
;
A
#
# COMPACT_ATOMS: atom_id res chain seq x y z
N MET A 1 -10.68 24.89 8.64
CA MET A 1 -11.26 25.24 9.97
C MET A 1 -12.60 24.56 10.13
N GLU A 2 -13.48 24.68 9.13
CA GLU A 2 -14.67 23.86 8.98
C GLU A 2 -14.36 22.35 9.11
N ASP A 3 -13.29 21.86 8.47
CA ASP A 3 -12.88 20.45 8.58
C ASP A 3 -12.54 19.98 10.00
N LEU A 4 -11.98 20.86 10.85
CA LEU A 4 -11.64 20.53 12.24
C LEU A 4 -12.88 20.49 13.14
N ILE A 5 -13.89 21.27 12.81
CA ILE A 5 -15.17 21.25 13.53
C ILE A 5 -15.96 20.03 13.05
N ASN A 6 -16.00 19.81 11.75
CA ASN A 6 -16.65 18.65 11.15
C ASN A 6 -16.01 17.35 11.65
N SER A 7 -14.70 17.26 11.81
CA SER A 7 -14.05 16.05 12.34
C SER A 7 -14.47 15.69 13.78
N LEU A 8 -14.94 16.66 14.58
CA LEU A 8 -15.45 16.42 15.92
C LEU A 8 -16.87 15.82 15.91
N PHE A 9 -17.72 16.31 15.01
CA PHE A 9 -19.15 15.96 14.99
C PHE A 9 -19.52 14.87 13.99
N LEU A 10 -18.74 14.71 12.91
CA LEU A 10 -18.94 13.65 11.92
C LEU A 10 -18.47 12.30 12.45
N ASP A 11 -19.17 11.25 12.02
CA ASP A 11 -18.85 9.90 12.43
C ASP A 11 -17.49 9.43 11.91
N LEU A 12 -16.81 8.64 12.74
CA LEU A 12 -15.54 8.03 12.39
C LEU A 12 -15.77 6.78 11.56
N GLU A 13 -15.56 6.92 10.25
CA GLU A 13 -15.54 5.79 9.32
C GLU A 13 -14.30 4.92 9.56
N ALA A 14 -14.50 3.61 9.67
CA ALA A 14 -13.42 2.63 9.86
C ALA A 14 -12.74 2.28 8.53
N LYS A 15 -12.29 3.29 7.78
CA LYS A 15 -11.66 3.09 6.46
C LYS A 15 -10.41 2.23 6.59
N ASP A 16 -10.40 1.08 5.90
CA ASP A 16 -9.29 0.14 5.82
C ASP A 16 -8.72 -0.31 7.17
N LEU A 17 -9.54 -0.29 8.22
CA LEU A 17 -9.12 -0.69 9.57
C LEU A 17 -8.60 -2.14 9.61
N GLU A 18 -9.10 -3.00 8.72
CA GLU A 18 -8.67 -4.39 8.60
C GLU A 18 -7.20 -4.54 8.22
N ASN A 19 -6.63 -3.58 7.49
CA ASN A 19 -5.26 -3.65 6.97
C ASN A 19 -4.24 -2.88 7.84
N ARG A 20 -4.70 -2.15 8.85
CA ARG A 20 -3.84 -1.37 9.78
C ARG A 20 -3.15 -2.27 10.82
N SER A 21 -2.12 -1.73 11.48
CA SER A 21 -1.42 -2.44 12.57
C SER A 21 -2.33 -2.79 13.76
N ALA A 22 -1.95 -3.79 14.56
CA ALA A 22 -2.77 -4.28 15.66
C ALA A 22 -3.03 -3.21 16.73
N ASN A 23 -2.00 -2.44 17.12
CA ASN A 23 -2.19 -1.37 18.10
C ASN A 23 -2.95 -0.19 17.52
N TRP A 24 -2.86 0.08 16.21
CA TRP A 24 -3.72 1.07 15.55
C TRP A 24 -5.20 0.68 15.63
N LYS A 25 -5.53 -0.58 15.34
CA LYS A 25 -6.90 -1.10 15.46
C LYS A 25 -7.42 -0.99 16.89
N LYS A 26 -6.59 -1.38 17.87
CA LYS A 26 -6.95 -1.28 19.30
C LYS A 26 -7.20 0.17 19.71
N LEU A 27 -6.31 1.09 19.36
CA LEU A 27 -6.45 2.52 19.65
C LEU A 27 -7.74 3.08 19.03
N PHE A 28 -7.97 2.82 17.75
CA PHE A 28 -9.17 3.28 17.04
C PHE A 28 -10.45 2.77 17.70
N ASN A 29 -10.52 1.46 17.98
CA ASN A 29 -11.70 0.86 18.59
C ASN A 29 -11.94 1.38 20.02
N SER A 30 -10.89 1.51 20.83
CA SER A 30 -10.99 2.06 22.18
C SER A 30 -11.54 3.48 22.18
N LEU A 31 -11.02 4.36 21.30
CA LEU A 31 -11.51 5.73 21.17
C LEU A 31 -12.91 5.79 20.57
N LYS A 32 -13.21 4.96 19.58
CA LYS A 32 -14.54 4.88 18.95
C LYS A 32 -15.61 4.46 19.97
N ASN A 33 -15.30 3.52 20.85
CA ASN A 33 -16.21 3.06 21.90
C ASN A 33 -16.55 4.15 22.92
N GLN A 34 -15.63 5.09 23.17
CA GLN A 34 -15.88 6.21 24.08
C GLN A 34 -16.45 7.45 23.37
N ARG A 35 -16.44 7.49 22.02
CA ARG A 35 -16.75 8.70 21.24
C ARG A 35 -18.10 9.32 21.57
N GLU A 36 -19.16 8.51 21.61
CA GLU A 36 -20.52 9.04 21.83
C GLU A 36 -20.64 9.73 23.19
N ALA A 37 -20.14 9.08 24.26
CA ALA A 37 -20.12 9.66 25.59
C ALA A 37 -19.27 10.94 25.67
N LEU A 38 -18.08 10.94 25.04
CA LEU A 38 -17.22 12.14 24.97
C LEU A 38 -17.90 13.29 24.23
N LEU A 39 -18.61 12.98 23.14
CA LEU A 39 -19.33 13.97 22.35
C LEU A 39 -20.48 14.60 23.15
N GLU A 40 -21.22 13.80 23.93
CA GLU A 40 -22.27 14.30 24.83
C GLU A 40 -21.69 15.18 25.93
N ILE A 41 -20.52 14.84 26.49
CA ILE A 41 -19.83 15.71 27.45
C ILE A 41 -19.48 17.05 26.81
N VAL A 42 -18.90 17.05 25.60
CA VAL A 42 -18.56 18.28 24.88
C VAL A 42 -19.83 19.10 24.64
N LYS A 43 -20.88 18.51 24.05
CA LYS A 43 -22.15 19.20 23.79
C LYS A 43 -22.74 19.82 25.06
N SER A 44 -22.73 19.10 26.19
CA SER A 44 -23.28 19.60 27.46
C SER A 44 -22.55 20.83 28.01
N ARG A 45 -21.27 21.01 27.66
CA ARG A 45 -20.42 22.10 28.14
C ARG A 45 -20.34 23.27 27.18
N THR A 46 -20.58 23.03 25.89
CA THR A 46 -20.47 24.04 24.82
C THR A 46 -21.84 24.49 24.31
N ALA A 47 -22.93 23.90 24.81
CA ALA A 47 -24.28 24.31 24.45
C ALA A 47 -24.64 25.67 25.08
N CYS A 48 -24.99 26.63 24.23
CA CYS A 48 -25.60 27.89 24.60
C CYS A 48 -27.08 27.88 24.22
N THR A 49 -27.94 28.40 25.09
CA THR A 49 -29.36 28.62 24.76
C THR A 49 -29.50 29.92 23.99
N LYS A 50 -30.15 29.88 22.81
CA LYS A 50 -30.52 31.10 22.09
C LYS A 50 -31.86 31.62 22.63
N GLY A 51 -31.82 32.67 23.45
CA GLY A 51 -33.00 33.27 24.08
C GLY A 51 -33.48 32.51 25.32
N SER A 52 -34.75 32.70 25.70
CA SER A 52 -35.38 32.07 26.89
C SER A 52 -35.88 30.63 26.67
N SER A 53 -35.78 30.10 25.45
CA SER A 53 -36.21 28.74 25.13
C SER A 53 -35.09 27.72 25.37
N LYS A 54 -35.33 26.75 26.26
CA LYS A 54 -34.44 25.62 26.51
C LYS A 54 -34.44 24.56 25.39
N GLN A 55 -35.34 24.68 24.41
CA GLN A 55 -35.49 23.67 23.34
C GLN A 55 -34.42 23.77 22.25
N PHE A 56 -33.77 24.92 22.07
CA PHE A 56 -32.73 25.11 21.06
C PHE A 56 -31.38 25.36 21.73
N GLN A 57 -30.55 24.32 21.78
CA GLN A 57 -29.15 24.42 22.17
C GLN A 57 -28.30 24.63 20.92
N ILE A 58 -27.57 25.74 20.87
CA ILE A 58 -26.60 26.06 19.82
C ILE A 58 -25.22 25.79 20.39
N ILE A 59 -24.38 25.08 19.63
CA ILE A 59 -23.00 24.83 20.04
C ILE A 59 -22.19 26.13 19.85
N ASP A 60 -21.62 26.65 20.93
CA ASP A 60 -20.66 27.74 20.87
C ASP A 60 -19.29 27.20 20.43
N VAL A 61 -19.08 27.24 19.12
CA VAL A 61 -17.87 26.76 18.45
C VAL A 61 -16.61 27.50 18.92
N VAL A 62 -16.73 28.74 19.41
CA VAL A 62 -15.57 29.54 19.87
C VAL A 62 -14.87 28.87 21.04
N GLN A 63 -15.64 28.22 21.94
CA GLN A 63 -15.09 27.52 23.10
C GLN A 63 -14.27 26.26 22.73
N ILE A 64 -14.45 25.75 21.51
CA ILE A 64 -13.83 24.50 21.04
C ILE A 64 -12.65 24.79 20.10
N LEU A 65 -12.67 25.93 19.39
CA LEU A 65 -11.70 26.24 18.34
C LEU A 65 -10.25 26.26 18.82
N ASP A 66 -9.97 26.94 19.93
CA ASP A 66 -8.60 27.08 20.41
C ASP A 66 -8.03 25.77 20.99
N PRO A 67 -8.79 25.00 21.80
CA PRO A 67 -8.39 23.64 22.16
C PRO A 67 -8.10 22.75 20.94
N LEU A 68 -8.95 22.74 19.91
CA LEU A 68 -8.73 21.94 18.69
C LEU A 68 -7.47 22.37 17.94
N LYS A 69 -7.23 23.68 17.80
CA LYS A 69 -5.99 24.20 17.18
C LYS A 69 -4.76 23.76 17.96
N GLN A 70 -4.81 23.76 19.29
CA GLN A 70 -3.68 23.30 20.10
C GLN A 70 -3.40 21.82 19.89
N VAL A 71 -4.43 20.96 19.93
CA VAL A 71 -4.29 19.53 19.69
C VAL A 71 -3.78 19.25 18.26
N SER A 72 -4.26 19.98 17.25
CA SER A 72 -3.82 19.77 15.86
C SER A 72 -2.32 20.04 15.61
N LYS A 73 -1.64 20.74 16.53
CA LYS A 73 -0.20 21.04 16.42
C LYS A 73 0.67 19.86 16.86
N SER A 74 0.21 19.07 17.82
CA SER A 74 1.01 18.01 18.47
C SER A 74 0.39 16.63 18.35
N TRP A 75 -0.92 16.52 18.09
CA TRP A 75 -1.73 15.30 18.09
C TRP A 75 -1.48 14.40 19.32
N GLN A 76 -1.22 15.04 20.46
CA GLN A 76 -0.94 14.38 21.73
C GLN A 76 -1.73 15.06 22.84
N PRO A 77 -2.09 14.34 23.91
CA PRO A 77 -2.66 14.96 25.10
C PRO A 77 -1.75 16.08 25.64
N GLN A 78 -2.33 17.26 25.90
CA GLN A 78 -1.57 18.47 26.28
C GLN A 78 -1.71 18.88 27.75
N CYS A 79 -2.71 18.34 28.46
CA CYS A 79 -3.01 18.68 29.84
C CYS A 79 -3.28 17.42 30.65
N GLU A 80 -3.05 17.45 31.95
CA GLU A 80 -3.51 16.40 32.85
C GLU A 80 -5.02 16.53 33.09
N ILE A 81 -5.70 15.40 33.29
CA ILE A 81 -7.12 15.41 33.66
C ILE A 81 -7.22 15.63 35.17
N PRO A 82 -7.88 16.72 35.62
CA PRO A 82 -8.13 16.96 37.04
C PRO A 82 -8.86 15.77 37.71
N ALA A 83 -8.55 15.49 38.98
CA ALA A 83 -9.08 14.33 39.68
C ALA A 83 -10.62 14.34 39.79
N ASP A 84 -11.22 15.50 40.01
CA ASP A 84 -12.66 15.72 40.07
C ASP A 84 -13.36 15.42 38.73
N VAL A 85 -12.71 15.75 37.62
CA VAL A 85 -13.20 15.43 36.27
C VAL A 85 -13.08 13.93 35.99
N ARG A 86 -11.99 13.31 36.45
CA ARG A 86 -11.72 11.87 36.28
C ARG A 86 -12.77 11.01 36.97
N GLU A 87 -13.14 11.36 38.20
CA GLU A 87 -14.16 10.65 38.96
C GLU A 87 -15.56 10.83 38.36
N LYS A 88 -15.86 12.02 37.84
CA LYS A 88 -17.18 12.35 37.29
C LYS A 88 -17.41 11.82 35.87
N PHE A 89 -16.34 11.69 35.09
CA PHE A 89 -16.39 11.28 33.68
C PHE A 89 -15.34 10.21 33.38
N PRO A 90 -15.58 8.96 33.80
CA PRO A 90 -14.62 7.86 33.62
C PRO A 90 -14.31 7.57 32.14
N GLU A 91 -15.17 7.96 31.21
CA GLU A 91 -14.97 7.82 29.77
C GLU A 91 -13.80 8.68 29.26
N ILE A 92 -13.59 9.87 29.85
CA ILE A 92 -12.44 10.74 29.53
C ILE A 92 -11.15 10.06 29.99
N ASP A 93 -11.14 9.48 31.18
CA ASP A 93 -9.97 8.78 31.73
C ASP A 93 -9.61 7.56 30.89
N LYS A 94 -10.60 6.73 30.54
CA LYS A 94 -10.40 5.55 29.68
C LYS A 94 -9.85 5.93 28.30
N ALA A 95 -10.41 6.98 27.67
CA ALA A 95 -9.92 7.46 26.39
C ALA A 95 -8.50 8.00 26.49
N ARG A 96 -8.17 8.69 27.60
CA ARG A 96 -6.82 9.19 27.86
C ARG A 96 -5.81 8.07 28.08
N GLN A 97 -6.13 7.08 28.93
CA GLN A 97 -5.28 5.92 29.15
C GLN A 97 -5.01 5.18 27.84
N ALA A 98 -6.03 4.97 27.02
CA ALA A 98 -5.86 4.36 25.71
C ALA A 98 -4.93 5.18 24.79
N ALA A 99 -5.04 6.52 24.80
CA ALA A 99 -4.13 7.37 24.04
C ALA A 99 -2.69 7.29 24.58
N ASP A 100 -2.48 7.39 25.89
CA ASP A 100 -1.15 7.37 26.50
C ASP A 100 -0.45 6.01 26.29
N GLU A 101 -1.18 4.90 26.37
CA GLU A 101 -0.61 3.55 26.25
C GLU A 101 -0.40 3.09 24.81
N LEU A 102 -1.33 3.45 23.90
CA LEU A 102 -1.38 2.86 22.56
C LEU A 102 -0.92 3.80 21.45
N LEU A 103 -0.99 5.13 21.62
CA LEU A 103 -0.73 6.07 20.52
C LEU A 103 0.67 5.93 19.93
N GLU A 104 1.70 5.99 20.78
CA GLU A 104 3.09 5.90 20.32
C GLU A 104 3.39 4.53 19.71
N ARG A 105 2.90 3.45 20.33
CA ARG A 105 3.05 2.09 19.82
C ARG A 105 2.36 1.90 18.48
N ALA A 106 1.14 2.42 18.33
CA ALA A 106 0.38 2.36 17.09
C ALA A 106 1.09 3.12 15.95
N ILE A 107 1.63 4.31 16.25
CA ILE A 107 2.42 5.10 15.29
C ILE A 107 3.67 4.33 14.88
N GLN A 108 4.41 3.76 15.83
CA GLN A 108 5.63 3.02 15.53
C GLN A 108 5.35 1.78 14.67
N GLU A 109 4.38 0.94 15.07
CA GLU A 109 4.02 -0.26 14.30
C GLU A 109 3.54 0.07 12.89
N GLU A 110 2.72 1.11 12.75
CA GLU A 110 2.19 1.52 11.44
C GLU A 110 3.28 2.14 10.56
N CYS A 111 4.21 2.88 11.16
CA CYS A 111 5.40 3.39 10.51
C CYS A 111 6.27 2.25 9.97
N ASP A 112 6.59 1.27 10.81
CA ASP A 112 7.40 0.12 10.42
C ASP A 112 6.72 -0.72 9.33
N ARG A 113 5.39 -0.91 9.42
CA ARG A 113 4.60 -1.61 8.40
C ARG A 113 4.68 -0.92 7.04
N GLN A 114 4.42 0.39 6.99
CA GLN A 114 4.42 1.12 5.72
C GLN A 114 5.84 1.28 5.16
N LEU A 115 6.85 1.52 6.01
CA LEU A 115 8.25 1.61 5.59
C LEU A 115 8.78 0.27 5.09
N ALA A 116 8.36 -0.87 5.66
CA ALA A 116 8.74 -2.18 5.13
C ALA A 116 8.28 -2.36 3.67
N VAL A 117 7.03 -1.98 3.36
CA VAL A 117 6.52 -2.02 1.99
C VAL A 117 7.25 -1.00 1.12
N TYR A 118 7.45 0.23 1.60
CA TYR A 118 8.19 1.25 0.86
C TYR A 118 9.60 0.78 0.48
N ASN A 119 10.36 0.23 1.43
CA ASN A 119 11.71 -0.26 1.20
C ASN A 119 11.73 -1.42 0.19
N TYR A 120 10.74 -2.32 0.26
CA TYR A 120 10.56 -3.37 -0.74
C TYR A 120 10.33 -2.80 -2.15
N LEU A 121 9.42 -1.81 -2.29
CA LEU A 121 9.17 -1.17 -3.59
C LEU A 121 10.42 -0.47 -4.13
N VAL A 122 11.16 0.24 -3.28
CA VAL A 122 12.39 0.96 -3.66
C VAL A 122 13.50 -0.01 -4.07
N ALA A 123 13.64 -1.14 -3.37
CA ALA A 123 14.63 -2.15 -3.70
C ALA A 123 14.41 -2.76 -5.09
N GLU A 124 13.14 -2.98 -5.46
CA GLU A 124 12.76 -3.66 -6.70
C GLU A 124 12.62 -2.70 -7.90
N LEU A 125 12.12 -1.49 -7.68
CA LEU A 125 11.76 -0.55 -8.75
C LEU A 125 12.61 0.74 -8.75
N GLY A 126 13.44 0.95 -7.73
CA GLY A 126 14.21 2.18 -7.52
C GLY A 126 13.41 3.32 -6.88
N GLU A 127 14.10 4.40 -6.50
CA GLU A 127 13.49 5.57 -5.85
C GLU A 127 12.69 6.50 -6.78
N ASP A 128 12.99 6.47 -8.08
CA ASP A 128 12.34 7.29 -9.12
C ASP A 128 11.67 6.35 -10.14
N ILE A 129 10.51 5.84 -9.74
CA ILE A 129 9.78 4.82 -10.52
C ILE A 129 9.17 5.47 -11.76
N LYS A 130 9.78 5.23 -12.92
CA LYS A 130 9.17 5.49 -14.23
C LYS A 130 8.15 4.40 -14.56
N LYS A 131 6.99 4.49 -13.92
CA LYS A 131 5.92 3.50 -13.97
C LYS A 131 5.56 3.05 -15.40
N LYS A 132 5.50 3.98 -16.36
CA LYS A 132 5.24 3.66 -17.76
C LYS A 132 6.31 2.72 -18.32
N ASP A 133 7.57 3.08 -18.17
CA ASP A 133 8.71 2.30 -18.67
C ASP A 133 8.73 0.89 -18.07
N VAL A 134 8.50 0.77 -16.76
CA VAL A 134 8.39 -0.53 -16.06
C VAL A 134 7.24 -1.36 -16.65
N THR A 135 6.05 -0.79 -16.80
CA THR A 135 4.90 -1.52 -17.34
C THR A 135 5.08 -1.92 -18.81
N ASP A 136 5.73 -1.08 -19.62
CA ASP A 136 6.01 -1.36 -21.02
C ASP A 136 7.10 -2.43 -21.18
N LEU A 137 8.08 -2.48 -20.26
CA LEU A 137 9.08 -3.55 -20.20
C LEU A 137 8.44 -4.90 -19.84
N VAL A 138 7.62 -4.95 -18.80
CA VAL A 138 6.93 -6.19 -18.40
C VAL A 138 5.99 -6.65 -19.51
N LYS A 139 5.26 -5.73 -20.16
CA LYS A 139 4.39 -6.09 -21.29
C LYS A 139 5.19 -6.71 -22.44
N ARG A 140 6.33 -6.13 -22.82
CA ARG A 140 7.22 -6.71 -23.84
C ARG A 140 7.74 -8.09 -23.43
N ALA A 141 8.12 -8.26 -22.16
CA ALA A 141 8.58 -9.56 -21.65
C ALA A 141 7.48 -10.63 -21.74
N ILE A 142 6.23 -10.27 -21.44
CA ILE A 142 5.07 -11.15 -21.62
C ILE A 142 4.94 -11.54 -23.09
N ASP A 143 4.88 -10.56 -24.00
CA ASP A 143 4.68 -10.80 -25.42
C ASP A 143 5.79 -11.71 -25.99
N SER A 144 7.07 -11.44 -25.65
CA SER A 144 8.20 -12.28 -26.06
C SER A 144 8.16 -13.69 -25.45
N SER A 145 7.74 -13.85 -24.20
CA SER A 145 7.63 -15.16 -23.55
C SER A 145 6.50 -16.00 -24.15
N GLN A 146 5.43 -15.36 -24.63
CA GLN A 146 4.36 -16.01 -25.38
C GLN A 146 4.82 -16.46 -26.77
N GLU A 147 5.56 -15.61 -27.49
CA GLU A 147 6.13 -15.94 -28.81
C GLU A 147 7.12 -17.11 -28.73
N ALA A 148 7.99 -17.13 -27.72
CA ALA A 148 8.92 -18.24 -27.48
C ALA A 148 8.23 -19.50 -26.90
N GLY A 149 6.95 -19.40 -26.56
CA GLY A 149 6.16 -20.47 -25.97
C GLY A 149 6.73 -20.98 -24.64
N VAL A 150 7.52 -20.17 -23.93
CA VAL A 150 8.16 -20.47 -22.62
C VAL A 150 7.09 -20.40 -21.53
N PHE A 151 6.26 -19.36 -21.54
CA PHE A 151 5.23 -19.20 -20.53
C PHE A 151 3.88 -19.73 -21.04
N ARG A 152 3.49 -20.93 -20.57
CA ARG A 152 2.27 -21.64 -21.05
C ARG A 152 1.19 -21.65 -19.97
N GLY A 153 0.20 -20.77 -20.12
CA GLY A 153 -1.00 -20.75 -19.28
C GLY A 153 -1.87 -19.53 -19.57
N ARG A 154 -3.04 -19.72 -20.20
CA ARG A 154 -3.95 -18.60 -20.51
C ARG A 154 -4.36 -17.84 -19.24
N LYS A 155 -4.64 -18.59 -18.16
CA LYS A 155 -5.04 -18.04 -16.87
C LYS A 155 -3.94 -17.20 -16.21
N SER A 156 -2.69 -17.65 -16.22
CA SER A 156 -1.58 -16.93 -15.60
C SER A 156 -1.17 -15.67 -16.39
N VAL A 157 -1.29 -15.69 -17.72
CA VAL A 157 -1.06 -14.50 -18.56
C VAL A 157 -2.16 -13.46 -18.34
N ASP A 158 -3.42 -13.89 -18.29
CA ASP A 158 -4.55 -12.98 -18.09
C ASP A 158 -4.50 -12.34 -16.67
N GLU A 159 -4.12 -13.13 -15.66
CA GLU A 159 -3.85 -12.64 -14.29
C GLU A 159 -2.74 -11.58 -14.28
N LEU A 160 -1.59 -11.86 -14.89
CA LEU A 160 -0.47 -10.89 -14.96
C LEU A 160 -0.85 -9.61 -15.72
N LYS A 161 -1.61 -9.72 -16.83
CA LYS A 161 -2.14 -8.55 -17.55
C LYS A 161 -3.11 -7.74 -16.70
N SER A 162 -3.96 -8.39 -15.93
CA SER A 162 -4.88 -7.73 -15.00
C SER A 162 -4.12 -6.95 -13.93
N VAL A 163 -3.14 -7.58 -13.27
CA VAL A 163 -2.29 -6.94 -12.24
C VAL A 163 -1.52 -5.75 -12.82
N LEU A 164 -1.00 -5.88 -14.05
CA LEU A 164 -0.31 -4.80 -14.74
C LEU A 164 -1.23 -3.59 -15.02
N GLU A 165 -2.48 -3.83 -15.42
CA GLU A 165 -3.46 -2.76 -15.63
C GLU A 165 -3.94 -2.11 -14.33
N GLN A 166 -4.03 -2.87 -13.23
CA GLN A 166 -4.30 -2.32 -11.91
C GLN A 166 -3.15 -1.40 -11.47
N PHE A 167 -1.91 -1.89 -11.52
CA PHE A 167 -0.72 -1.11 -11.20
C PHE A 167 -0.64 0.18 -12.02
N LYS A 168 -0.99 0.15 -13.32
CA LYS A 168 -1.10 1.33 -14.19
C LYS A 168 -2.07 2.41 -13.69
N ARG A 169 -3.07 2.07 -12.89
CA ARG A 169 -4.05 3.02 -12.35
C ARG A 169 -3.69 3.55 -10.96
N VAL A 170 -2.76 2.91 -10.25
CA VAL A 170 -2.34 3.32 -8.90
C VAL A 170 -1.55 4.64 -8.90
N GLU A 171 -1.90 5.56 -8.00
CA GLU A 171 -1.11 6.78 -7.74
C GLU A 171 0.09 6.50 -6.81
N ILE A 172 1.04 5.68 -7.27
CA ILE A 172 2.18 5.24 -6.46
C ILE A 172 3.11 6.39 -6.06
N SER A 173 3.21 7.44 -6.90
CA SER A 173 4.07 8.60 -6.63
C SER A 173 3.70 9.32 -5.34
N SER A 174 2.39 9.50 -5.08
CA SER A 174 1.89 10.13 -3.85
C SER A 174 2.28 9.32 -2.61
N TYR A 175 2.16 7.99 -2.69
CA TYR A 175 2.61 7.09 -1.63
C TYR A 175 4.12 7.19 -1.38
N LEU A 176 4.94 7.14 -2.43
CA LEU A 176 6.40 7.24 -2.31
C LEU A 176 6.85 8.57 -1.72
N GLU A 177 6.25 9.69 -2.13
CA GLU A 177 6.53 11.01 -1.56
C GLU A 177 6.17 11.09 -0.07
N THR A 178 5.02 10.52 0.29
CA THR A 178 4.57 10.46 1.69
C THR A 178 5.54 9.62 2.53
N MET A 179 5.97 8.47 2.02
CA MET A 179 6.91 7.59 2.73
C MET A 179 8.32 8.18 2.83
N LYS A 180 8.80 8.93 1.82
CA LYS A 180 10.05 9.71 1.94
C LYS A 180 9.98 10.71 3.09
N ARG A 181 8.83 11.38 3.27
CA ARG A 181 8.62 12.30 4.40
C ARG A 181 8.56 11.57 5.74
N VAL A 182 7.88 10.42 5.79
CA VAL A 182 7.84 9.57 6.99
C VAL A 182 9.24 9.10 7.38
N GLN A 183 10.05 8.64 6.42
CA GLN A 183 11.44 8.24 6.65
C GLN A 183 12.27 9.41 7.19
N THR A 184 12.20 10.57 6.55
CA THR A 184 12.91 11.79 6.98
C THR A 184 12.51 12.21 8.40
N GLU A 185 11.22 12.20 8.72
CA GLU A 185 10.74 12.55 10.06
C GLU A 185 11.08 11.47 11.10
N LYS A 186 11.12 10.19 10.73
CA LYS A 186 11.56 9.10 11.63
C LYS A 186 13.04 9.23 12.00
N ASP A 187 13.88 9.61 11.03
CA ASP A 187 15.32 9.73 11.23
C ASP A 187 15.72 11.01 11.98
N ASN A 188 14.81 11.99 12.06
CA ASN A 188 14.99 13.20 12.85
C ASN A 188 14.80 12.91 14.34
N SER A 189 15.86 13.02 15.14
CA SER A 189 15.83 12.82 16.61
C SER A 189 14.85 13.73 17.36
N ASP A 190 14.49 14.88 16.78
CA ASP A 190 13.57 15.86 17.37
C ASP A 190 12.12 15.72 16.87
N SER A 191 11.81 14.67 16.09
CA SER A 191 10.47 14.53 15.52
C SER A 191 9.43 14.17 16.58
N LYS A 192 8.29 14.85 16.52
CA LYS A 192 7.16 14.61 17.41
C LYS A 192 6.26 13.53 16.80
N PRO A 193 5.80 12.53 17.58
CA PRO A 193 4.93 11.45 17.09
C PRO A 193 3.69 11.96 16.33
N GLY A 194 3.13 13.10 16.73
CA GLY A 194 1.97 13.68 16.04
C GLY A 194 2.20 14.12 14.60
N LYS A 195 3.44 14.44 14.21
CA LYS A 195 3.75 14.72 12.80
C LYS A 195 3.66 13.45 11.97
N LEU A 196 4.24 12.35 12.49
CA LEU A 196 4.16 11.03 11.85
C LEU A 196 2.72 10.56 11.72
N LEU A 197 1.89 10.76 12.76
CA LEU A 197 0.47 10.41 12.74
C LEU A 197 -0.26 11.04 11.54
N LYS A 198 0.04 12.31 11.22
CA LYS A 198 -0.58 12.98 10.07
C LYS A 198 -0.26 12.27 8.76
N TYR A 199 1.00 11.93 8.51
CA TYR A 199 1.39 11.22 7.28
C TYR A 199 0.84 9.80 7.24
N LEU A 200 0.87 9.07 8.37
CA LEU A 200 0.37 7.69 8.46
C LEU A 200 -1.16 7.60 8.36
N SER A 201 -1.87 8.68 8.66
CA SER A 201 -3.34 8.76 8.55
C SER A 201 -3.82 8.75 7.10
N GLU A 202 -2.95 9.11 6.15
CA GLU A 202 -3.29 9.01 4.72
C GLU A 202 -3.54 7.54 4.35
N ASN A 203 -4.52 7.33 3.46
CA ASN A 203 -4.93 5.99 3.07
C ASN A 203 -4.24 5.57 1.78
N HIS A 204 -3.07 4.95 1.92
CA HIS A 204 -2.29 4.42 0.81
C HIS A 204 -2.43 2.90 0.65
N GLN A 205 -3.39 2.26 1.31
CA GLN A 205 -3.49 0.80 1.37
C GLN A 205 -3.65 0.18 -0.02
N LYS A 206 -4.48 0.79 -0.88
CA LYS A 206 -4.65 0.34 -2.27
C LYS A 206 -3.32 0.37 -3.03
N ALA A 207 -2.54 1.44 -2.87
CA ALA A 207 -1.24 1.57 -3.54
C ALA A 207 -0.24 0.54 -3.02
N MET A 208 -0.22 0.29 -1.71
CA MET A 208 0.63 -0.75 -1.11
C MET A 208 0.29 -2.14 -1.64
N THR A 209 -0.99 -2.51 -1.64
CA THR A 209 -1.45 -3.85 -2.08
C THR A 209 -1.18 -4.06 -3.58
N GLU A 210 -1.66 -3.15 -4.43
CA GLU A 210 -1.55 -3.31 -5.89
C GLU A 210 -0.09 -3.24 -6.37
N ALA A 211 0.76 -2.44 -5.74
CA ALA A 211 2.19 -2.40 -6.07
C ALA A 211 2.93 -3.67 -5.61
N SER A 212 2.62 -4.17 -4.41
CA SER A 212 3.25 -5.40 -3.91
C SER A 212 2.84 -6.63 -4.72
N GLU A 213 1.56 -6.71 -5.08
CA GLU A 213 1.01 -7.75 -5.95
C GLU A 213 1.64 -7.69 -7.34
N PHE A 214 1.81 -6.49 -7.91
CA PHE A 214 2.51 -6.30 -9.19
C PHE A 214 3.92 -6.86 -9.17
N ILE A 215 4.72 -6.50 -8.16
CA ILE A 215 6.10 -6.99 -8.07
C ILE A 215 6.12 -8.50 -7.87
N SER A 216 5.34 -9.05 -6.93
CA SER A 216 5.35 -10.49 -6.66
C SER A 216 4.92 -11.30 -7.88
N THR A 217 3.86 -10.88 -8.57
CA THR A 217 3.38 -11.57 -9.78
C THR A 217 4.38 -11.47 -10.92
N THR A 218 5.03 -10.32 -11.09
CA THR A 218 6.06 -10.12 -12.11
C THR A 218 7.31 -10.95 -11.83
N ASN A 219 7.79 -10.98 -10.59
CA ASN A 219 8.96 -11.77 -10.19
C ASN A 219 8.69 -13.27 -10.36
N ASN A 220 7.51 -13.75 -9.93
CA ASN A 220 7.11 -15.14 -10.17
C ASN A 220 7.06 -15.48 -11.67
N PHE A 221 6.57 -14.56 -12.51
CA PHE A 221 6.56 -14.73 -13.96
C PHE A 221 7.98 -14.80 -14.54
N LEU A 222 8.87 -13.91 -14.11
CA LEU A 222 10.27 -13.89 -14.56
C LEU A 222 11.00 -15.16 -14.13
N ASP A 223 10.89 -15.55 -12.87
CA ASP A 223 11.52 -16.75 -12.31
C ASP A 223 11.04 -18.02 -13.02
N ALA A 224 9.72 -18.14 -13.24
CA ALA A 224 9.16 -19.27 -13.97
C ALA A 224 9.62 -19.30 -15.43
N SER A 225 9.72 -18.13 -16.08
CA SER A 225 10.19 -18.02 -17.46
C SER A 225 11.67 -18.38 -17.58
N ILE A 226 12.51 -17.92 -16.64
CA ILE A 226 13.94 -18.25 -16.59
C ILE A 226 14.12 -19.74 -16.34
N ALA A 227 13.38 -20.33 -15.40
CA ALA A 227 13.47 -21.75 -15.10
C ALA A 227 13.09 -22.62 -16.31
N GLU A 228 12.02 -22.28 -17.03
CA GLU A 228 11.62 -22.99 -18.24
C GLU A 228 12.65 -22.85 -19.37
N VAL A 229 13.23 -21.64 -19.55
CA VAL A 229 14.31 -21.45 -20.54
C VAL A 229 15.51 -22.33 -20.19
N ASN A 230 15.92 -22.35 -18.93
CA ASN A 230 17.06 -23.17 -18.49
C ASN A 230 16.77 -24.66 -18.67
N ASN A 231 15.58 -25.14 -18.29
CA ASN A 231 15.18 -26.54 -18.50
C ASN A 231 15.21 -26.92 -19.98
N ARG A 232 14.75 -26.04 -20.88
CA ARG A 232 14.81 -26.29 -22.33
C ARG A 232 16.24 -26.29 -22.87
N ILE A 233 17.10 -25.43 -22.36
CA ILE A 233 18.52 -25.43 -22.73
C ILE A 233 19.15 -26.75 -22.30
N GLU A 234 18.94 -27.17 -21.05
CA GLU A 234 19.43 -28.45 -20.52
C GLU A 234 18.89 -29.65 -21.32
N ASP A 235 17.58 -29.69 -21.64
CA ASP A 235 16.98 -30.74 -22.45
C ASP A 235 17.59 -30.80 -23.87
N LEU A 236 17.87 -29.65 -24.49
CA LEU A 236 18.51 -29.57 -25.79
C LEU A 236 19.98 -30.03 -25.75
N GLU A 237 20.69 -29.73 -24.67
CA GLU A 237 22.06 -30.20 -24.44
C GLU A 237 22.12 -31.72 -24.21
N VAL A 238 21.22 -32.25 -23.38
CA VAL A 238 21.16 -33.68 -23.02
C VAL A 238 20.67 -34.55 -24.18
N SER A 239 19.73 -34.06 -24.99
CA SER A 239 19.23 -34.77 -26.18
C SER A 239 20.26 -34.89 -27.31
N GLY A 240 21.49 -34.40 -27.10
CA GLY A 240 22.54 -34.38 -28.12
C GLY A 240 22.16 -33.48 -29.29
N GLY A 241 21.38 -32.42 -29.01
CA GLY A 241 20.87 -31.48 -29.99
C GLY A 241 21.98 -31.09 -30.95
N ALA A 242 21.83 -31.51 -32.20
CA ALA A 242 22.78 -31.19 -33.25
C ALA A 242 22.94 -29.67 -33.28
N THR A 243 24.17 -29.18 -33.07
CA THR A 243 24.54 -27.77 -33.28
C THR A 243 23.87 -27.23 -34.54
N VAL A 244 23.48 -25.94 -34.55
CA VAL A 244 22.78 -25.32 -35.68
C VAL A 244 23.52 -25.59 -37.00
N GLU A 245 24.86 -25.61 -36.95
CA GLU A 245 25.74 -25.96 -38.06
C GLU A 245 25.57 -27.41 -38.53
N SER A 246 25.45 -28.37 -37.62
CA SER A 246 25.23 -29.77 -37.97
C SER A 246 23.81 -30.05 -38.49
N CYS A 247 22.79 -29.38 -37.95
CA CYS A 247 21.44 -29.40 -38.51
C CYS A 247 21.41 -28.80 -39.92
N HIS A 248 22.09 -27.67 -40.13
CA HIS A 248 22.18 -27.02 -41.44
C HIS A 248 22.87 -27.92 -42.48
N ARG A 249 23.98 -28.57 -42.10
CA ARG A 249 24.70 -29.51 -42.96
C ARG A 249 23.85 -30.74 -43.29
N ALA A 250 23.15 -31.31 -42.30
CA ALA A 250 22.23 -32.43 -42.53
C ALA A 250 21.06 -32.07 -43.47
N ILE A 251 20.52 -30.85 -43.38
CA ILE A 251 19.48 -30.36 -44.29
C ILE A 251 20.04 -30.17 -45.71
N GLN A 252 21.25 -29.60 -45.85
CA GLN A 252 21.89 -29.48 -47.16
C GLN A 252 22.15 -30.84 -47.81
N ASP A 253 22.68 -31.79 -47.05
CA ASP A 253 22.96 -33.14 -47.51
C ASP A 253 21.66 -33.87 -47.88
N GLY A 254 20.61 -33.74 -47.06
CA GLY A 254 19.28 -34.28 -47.34
C GLY A 254 18.65 -33.68 -48.59
N LEU A 255 18.73 -32.37 -48.78
CA LEU A 255 18.25 -31.69 -50.00
C LEU A 255 19.04 -32.10 -51.24
N ALA A 256 20.36 -32.31 -51.12
CA ALA A 256 21.19 -32.80 -52.21
C ALA A 256 20.82 -34.23 -52.61
N GLN A 257 20.57 -35.12 -51.63
CA GLN A 257 20.09 -36.48 -51.88
C GLN A 257 18.72 -36.48 -52.55
N LEU A 258 17.81 -35.63 -52.08
CA LEU A 258 16.46 -35.52 -52.63
C LEU A 258 16.49 -34.98 -54.07
N ARG A 259 17.39 -34.04 -54.35
CA ARG A 259 17.65 -33.56 -55.72
C ARG A 259 18.18 -34.67 -56.62
N ASN A 260 19.12 -35.49 -56.14
CA ASN A 260 19.67 -36.62 -56.89
C ASN A 260 18.61 -37.67 -57.23
N LEU A 261 17.76 -38.02 -56.26
CA LEU A 261 16.60 -38.89 -56.43
C LEU A 261 15.63 -38.35 -57.49
N ILE A 262 15.35 -37.04 -57.49
CA ILE A 262 14.47 -36.42 -58.49
C ILE A 262 15.08 -36.48 -59.90
N THR A 263 16.40 -36.34 -60.03
CA THR A 263 17.09 -36.52 -61.32
C THR A 263 17.11 -37.97 -61.79
N GLU A 264 17.27 -38.94 -60.88
CA GLU A 264 17.17 -40.37 -61.22
C GLU A 264 15.75 -40.77 -61.65
N ILE A 265 14.71 -40.16 -61.07
CA ILE A 265 13.32 -40.43 -61.46
C ILE A 265 12.95 -39.78 -62.81
N LYS A 266 13.69 -38.74 -63.25
CA LYS A 266 13.46 -38.02 -64.51
C LYS A 266 14.30 -38.51 -65.69
N GLY A 267 15.34 -39.32 -65.45
CA GLY A 267 16.18 -39.95 -66.47
C GLY A 267 15.67 -41.34 -66.83
#